data_AF-A0A5D4KE66-F1
#
_entry.id   AF-A0A5D4KE66-F1
#
_cell.length_a   1.000
_cell.length_b   1.000
_cell.length_c   1.000
_cell.angle_alpha   90.00
_cell.angle_beta   90.00
_cell.angle_gamma   90.00
#
_symmetry.space_group_name_H-M   'P 1'
#
loop_
_entity.id
_entity.type
_entity.pdbx_description
1 polymer ?
#
loop_
_entity_poly.entity_id
_entity_poly.type
_entity_poly.pdbx_seq_one_letter_code
_entity_poly.pdbx_strand_id
1 'polypeptide(L)'
;MNRGYAGFYKDHYLRSSYEYAYARYLDHHSMQWSYEDDIFDLGYRKYKPDFFFYNKNGELVKIVEVKSRNEQEKKRALLILNSIEKLYNVRCELVSYEDLLELYQELPFSLNSVITEWINSKDTTINKAAFGKLNGHYNLRHSAKAKKAIGRNTKKLWASNSISKQRMIDGLRNSGLAQKGKHKKPRETRCCKKCGRPFLVIVTSSKKYCGRSCSGNIAIVIATNASMVKRQQVHKEIQNYIIQWSKDNKDLVQSTPFNKIKSSINPLIDQIHYRFGVKDFRVISKSVFGEDRGRKELLRFMKNICDENVC
;
A
#
# COMPACT_ATOMS: atom_id res chain seq x y z
N MET A 1 16.75 -25.08 -8.47
CA MET A 1 15.38 -25.59 -8.68
C MET A 1 14.42 -24.44 -8.47
N ASN A 2 14.06 -23.74 -9.55
CA ASN A 2 13.12 -22.62 -9.49
C ASN A 2 11.71 -23.11 -9.20
N ARG A 3 11.09 -22.38 -8.28
CA ARG A 3 9.87 -22.71 -7.56
C ARG A 3 8.72 -22.16 -8.41
N GLY A 4 8.09 -23.03 -9.21
CA GLY A 4 7.19 -22.63 -10.30
C GLY A 4 5.84 -22.09 -9.84
N TYR A 5 5.43 -20.99 -10.49
CA TYR A 5 4.06 -20.50 -10.55
C TYR A 5 3.55 -20.78 -11.96
N ALA A 6 2.65 -21.76 -12.10
CA ALA A 6 2.11 -22.21 -13.38
C ALA A 6 0.59 -22.04 -13.39
N GLY A 7 0.01 -21.85 -14.57
CA GLY A 7 -1.39 -21.50 -14.71
C GLY A 7 -1.84 -21.28 -16.14
N PHE A 8 -3.12 -21.01 -16.33
CA PHE A 8 -3.71 -20.72 -17.64
C PHE A 8 -3.64 -19.23 -17.98
N TYR A 9 -3.18 -18.91 -19.18
CA TYR A 9 -3.21 -17.58 -19.75
C TYR A 9 -3.65 -17.67 -21.22
N LYS A 10 -4.83 -17.10 -21.54
CA LYS A 10 -5.46 -17.19 -22.86
C LYS A 10 -5.42 -18.61 -23.45
N ASP A 11 -5.94 -19.57 -22.68
CA ASP A 11 -5.99 -21.00 -23.00
C ASP A 11 -4.64 -21.74 -23.09
N HIS A 12 -3.51 -21.05 -22.93
CA HIS A 12 -2.19 -21.68 -22.83
C HIS A 12 -1.80 -21.94 -21.37
N TYR A 13 -1.28 -23.13 -21.08
CA TYR A 13 -0.83 -23.50 -19.73
C TYR A 13 0.65 -23.18 -19.54
N LEU A 14 0.94 -21.97 -19.04
CA LEU A 14 2.30 -21.49 -18.83
C LEU A 14 2.92 -22.12 -17.58
N ARG A 15 4.19 -22.53 -17.66
CA ARG A 15 4.89 -23.31 -16.63
C ARG A 15 5.69 -22.45 -15.66
N SER A 16 5.83 -21.15 -15.93
CA SER A 16 6.51 -20.22 -15.04
C SER A 16 5.95 -18.80 -15.11
N SER A 17 6.21 -18.02 -14.04
CA SER A 17 5.90 -16.60 -14.01
C SER A 17 6.70 -15.78 -15.02
N TYR A 18 7.84 -16.30 -15.50
CA TYR A 18 8.65 -15.63 -16.51
C TYR A 18 8.08 -15.85 -17.92
N GLU A 19 7.58 -17.05 -18.21
CA GLU A 19 6.80 -17.30 -19.43
C GLU A 19 5.56 -16.40 -19.46
N TYR A 20 4.84 -16.28 -18.33
CA TYR A 20 3.72 -15.35 -18.24
C TYR A 20 4.12 -13.90 -18.51
N ALA A 21 5.22 -13.44 -17.91
CA ALA A 21 5.73 -12.10 -18.18
C ALA A 21 6.06 -11.91 -19.68
N TYR A 22 6.72 -12.87 -20.29
CA TYR A 22 7.04 -12.78 -21.72
C TYR A 22 5.77 -12.76 -22.59
N ALA A 23 4.80 -13.64 -22.33
CA ALA A 23 3.51 -13.66 -23.03
C ALA A 23 2.77 -12.31 -22.91
N ARG A 24 2.77 -11.70 -21.71
CA ARG A 24 2.20 -10.38 -21.45
C ARG A 24 2.90 -9.26 -22.23
N TYR A 25 4.22 -9.34 -22.35
CA TYR A 25 5.01 -8.42 -23.17
C TYR A 25 4.62 -8.54 -24.65
N LEU A 26 4.59 -9.77 -25.19
CA LEU A 26 4.22 -10.01 -26.59
C LEU A 26 2.82 -9.49 -26.90
N ASP A 27 1.85 -9.75 -26.01
CA ASP A 27 0.49 -9.26 -26.14
C ASP A 27 0.39 -7.74 -26.12
N HIS A 28 1.17 -7.06 -25.27
CA HIS A 28 1.20 -5.59 -25.22
C HIS A 28 1.63 -4.99 -26.56
N HIS A 29 2.59 -5.62 -27.23
CA HIS A 29 3.07 -5.23 -28.55
C HIS A 29 2.25 -5.84 -29.70
N SER A 30 1.14 -6.52 -29.42
CA SER A 30 0.29 -7.20 -30.41
C SER A 30 1.08 -8.18 -31.31
N MET A 31 2.13 -8.80 -30.76
CA MET A 31 2.87 -9.84 -31.44
C MET A 31 2.10 -11.15 -31.34
N GLN A 32 1.84 -11.81 -32.46
CA GLN A 32 1.24 -13.15 -32.44
C GLN A 32 2.30 -14.18 -32.03
N TRP A 33 1.92 -15.05 -31.10
CA TRP A 33 2.76 -16.11 -30.58
C TRP A 33 1.92 -17.36 -30.38
N SER A 34 2.58 -18.51 -30.52
CA SER A 34 2.05 -19.79 -30.05
C SER A 34 2.95 -20.33 -28.94
N TYR A 35 2.46 -21.32 -28.20
CA TYR A 35 3.13 -21.81 -27.00
C TYR A 35 3.23 -23.31 -27.02
N GLU A 36 4.47 -23.81 -26.92
CA GLU A 36 4.75 -25.24 -26.86
C GLU A 36 4.09 -26.04 -28.02
N ASP A 37 4.12 -25.49 -29.25
CA ASP A 37 3.44 -26.06 -30.43
C ASP A 37 4.08 -27.35 -30.94
N ASP A 38 5.41 -27.42 -30.94
CA ASP A 38 6.15 -28.53 -31.53
C ASP A 38 7.34 -29.00 -30.68
N ILE A 39 7.87 -30.18 -31.02
CA ILE A 39 8.97 -30.85 -30.34
C ILE A 39 10.09 -31.12 -31.35
N PHE A 40 11.27 -30.58 -31.08
CA PHE A 40 12.48 -30.83 -31.87
C PHE A 40 13.22 -32.06 -31.36
N ASP A 41 13.54 -32.99 -32.26
CA ASP A 41 14.37 -34.15 -31.95
C ASP A 41 15.85 -33.83 -32.24
N LEU A 42 16.69 -33.89 -31.22
CA LEU A 42 18.14 -33.64 -31.33
C LEU A 42 18.94 -34.94 -31.44
N GLY A 43 18.27 -36.08 -31.59
CA GLY A 43 18.84 -37.43 -31.62
C GLY A 43 19.14 -38.01 -30.23
N TYR A 44 19.67 -37.20 -29.31
CA TYR A 44 19.94 -37.62 -27.92
C TYR A 44 18.87 -37.17 -26.92
N ARG A 45 17.98 -36.28 -27.34
CA ARG A 45 16.84 -35.79 -26.54
C ARG A 45 15.80 -35.16 -27.44
N LYS A 46 14.55 -35.21 -26.99
CA LYS A 46 13.47 -34.36 -27.49
C LYS A 46 13.44 -33.05 -26.70
N TYR A 47 13.21 -31.95 -27.40
CA TYR A 47 13.19 -30.61 -26.82
C TYR A 47 11.92 -29.88 -27.23
N LYS A 48 11.26 -29.26 -26.25
CA LYS A 48 10.03 -28.50 -26.47
C LYS A 48 10.28 -27.05 -26.06
N PRO A 49 10.49 -26.13 -27.02
CA PRO A 49 10.64 -24.70 -26.75
C PRO A 49 9.38 -24.08 -26.15
N ASP A 50 9.54 -22.94 -25.48
CA ASP A 50 8.42 -22.24 -24.85
C ASP A 50 7.53 -21.53 -25.87
N PHE A 51 8.07 -20.66 -26.73
CA PHE A 51 7.29 -19.83 -27.67
C PHE A 51 7.69 -20.02 -29.13
N PHE A 52 6.71 -19.90 -30.02
CA PHE A 52 6.84 -20.06 -31.47
C PHE A 52 6.26 -18.86 -32.20
N PHE A 53 6.91 -18.45 -33.29
CA PHE A 53 6.51 -17.31 -34.12
C PHE A 53 6.47 -17.70 -35.59
N TYR A 54 5.31 -17.53 -36.20
CA TYR A 54 5.05 -17.87 -37.59
C TYR A 54 4.93 -16.61 -38.45
N ASN A 55 5.34 -16.70 -39.71
CA ASN A 55 5.06 -15.64 -40.68
C ASN A 55 3.60 -15.71 -41.17
N LYS A 56 3.23 -14.78 -42.06
CA LYS A 56 1.89 -14.73 -42.67
C LYS A 56 1.53 -15.98 -43.50
N ASN A 57 2.53 -16.74 -43.92
CA ASN A 57 2.36 -17.97 -44.68
C ASN A 57 2.23 -19.21 -43.78
N GLY A 58 2.32 -19.05 -42.45
CA GLY A 58 2.29 -20.14 -41.47
C GLY A 58 3.63 -20.85 -41.30
N GLU A 59 4.73 -20.31 -41.83
CA GLU A 59 6.06 -20.91 -41.69
C GLU A 59 6.72 -20.44 -40.39
N LEU A 60 7.36 -21.38 -39.68
CA LEU A 60 8.06 -21.09 -38.43
C LEU A 60 9.31 -20.24 -38.69
N VAL A 61 9.32 -19.02 -38.16
CA VAL A 61 10.45 -18.08 -38.34
C VAL A 61 11.36 -18.07 -37.13
N LYS A 62 10.78 -18.17 -35.93
CA LYS A 62 11.51 -18.00 -34.68
C LYS A 62 10.93 -18.84 -33.55
N ILE A 63 11.82 -19.39 -32.72
CA ILE A 63 11.45 -19.93 -31.41
C ILE A 63 12.14 -19.13 -30.30
N VAL A 64 11.49 -19.06 -29.14
CA VAL A 64 12.03 -18.39 -27.96
C VAL A 64 11.93 -19.31 -26.76
N GLU A 65 13.03 -19.44 -26.03
CA GLU A 65 13.10 -20.11 -24.73
C GLU A 65 13.21 -19.08 -23.62
N VAL A 66 12.41 -19.22 -22.57
CA VAL A 66 12.47 -18.36 -21.39
C VAL A 66 13.23 -19.07 -20.26
N LYS A 67 14.23 -18.40 -19.69
CA LYS A 67 15.02 -18.92 -18.57
C LYS A 67 15.20 -17.91 -17.45
N SER A 68 15.51 -18.47 -16.29
CA SER A 68 15.78 -17.70 -15.10
C SER A 68 17.22 -17.20 -15.03
N ARG A 69 17.55 -16.52 -13.92
CA ARG A 69 18.92 -16.09 -13.57
C ARG A 69 19.94 -17.23 -13.38
N ASN A 70 19.54 -18.50 -13.48
CA ASN A 70 20.44 -19.63 -13.28
C ASN A 70 21.38 -19.81 -14.49
N GLU A 71 22.63 -19.37 -14.34
CA GLU A 71 23.66 -19.45 -15.38
C GLU A 71 23.87 -20.85 -15.98
N GLN A 72 23.78 -21.91 -15.18
CA GLN A 72 23.95 -23.27 -15.69
C GLN A 72 22.78 -23.69 -16.59
N GLU A 73 21.57 -23.26 -16.25
CA GLU A 73 20.37 -23.52 -17.06
C GLU A 73 20.42 -22.71 -18.35
N LYS A 74 20.82 -21.43 -18.30
CA LYS A 74 21.01 -20.57 -19.48
C LYS A 74 22.02 -21.15 -20.46
N LYS A 75 23.20 -21.56 -19.99
CA LYS A 75 24.23 -22.20 -20.83
C LYS A 75 23.73 -23.48 -21.49
N ARG A 76 23.01 -24.33 -20.75
CA ARG A 76 22.42 -25.55 -21.32
C ARG A 76 21.36 -25.24 -22.38
N ALA A 77 20.51 -24.26 -22.12
CA ALA A 77 19.50 -23.82 -23.08
C ALA A 77 20.15 -23.31 -24.37
N LEU A 78 21.17 -22.46 -24.30
CA LEU A 78 21.90 -21.95 -25.47
C LEU A 78 22.50 -23.08 -26.32
N LEU A 79 23.12 -24.09 -25.70
CA LEU A 79 23.67 -25.23 -26.45
C LEU A 79 22.59 -26.00 -27.23
N ILE A 80 21.40 -26.13 -26.63
CA ILE A 80 20.26 -26.79 -27.25
C ILE A 80 19.72 -25.95 -28.40
N LEU A 81 19.47 -24.66 -28.17
CA LEU A 81 18.98 -23.73 -29.17
C LEU A 81 19.92 -23.69 -30.39
N ASN A 82 21.23 -23.57 -30.17
CA ASN A 82 22.23 -23.61 -31.26
C ASN A 82 22.19 -24.94 -32.05
N SER A 83 21.82 -26.05 -31.41
CA SER A 83 21.65 -27.33 -32.10
C SER A 83 20.37 -27.33 -32.95
N ILE A 84 19.28 -26.74 -32.45
CA ILE A 84 18.04 -26.57 -33.20
C ILE A 84 18.25 -25.66 -34.41
N GLU A 85 18.91 -24.51 -34.24
CA GLU A 85 19.20 -23.59 -35.35
C GLU A 85 19.95 -24.30 -36.48
N LYS A 86 20.95 -25.12 -36.14
CA LYS A 86 21.76 -25.84 -37.13
C LYS A 86 21.01 -26.98 -37.82
N LEU A 87 20.21 -27.74 -37.07
CA LEU A 87 19.53 -28.93 -37.60
C LEU A 87 18.26 -28.59 -38.38
N TYR A 88 17.53 -27.56 -37.93
CA TYR A 88 16.20 -27.24 -38.45
C TYR A 88 16.16 -25.89 -39.20
N ASN A 89 17.27 -25.13 -39.22
CA ASN A 89 17.37 -23.84 -39.88
C ASN A 89 16.29 -22.83 -39.42
N VAL A 90 15.98 -22.83 -38.12
CA VAL A 90 15.02 -21.92 -37.47
C VAL A 90 15.77 -21.01 -36.51
N ARG A 91 15.47 -19.70 -36.52
CA ARG A 91 16.08 -18.75 -35.58
C ARG A 91 15.63 -19.05 -34.14
N CYS A 92 16.58 -19.08 -33.21
CA CYS A 92 16.32 -19.36 -31.81
C CYS A 92 16.81 -18.22 -30.91
N GLU A 93 16.00 -17.82 -29.93
CA GLU A 93 16.40 -16.82 -28.94
C GLU A 93 16.22 -17.35 -27.52
N LEU A 94 17.16 -17.00 -26.64
CA LEU A 94 17.02 -17.19 -25.20
C LEU A 94 16.62 -15.86 -24.58
N VAL A 95 15.51 -15.82 -23.86
CA VAL A 95 15.08 -14.69 -23.05
C VAL A 95 15.29 -15.05 -21.58
N SER A 96 16.30 -14.44 -20.99
CA SER A 96 16.60 -14.55 -19.57
C SER A 96 15.77 -13.59 -18.72
N TYR A 97 15.88 -13.71 -17.41
CA TYR A 97 15.29 -12.73 -16.49
C TYR A 97 15.90 -11.33 -16.67
N GLU A 98 17.19 -11.26 -16.99
CA GLU A 98 17.88 -9.99 -17.25
C GLU A 98 17.29 -9.33 -18.51
N ASP A 99 17.06 -10.11 -19.57
CA ASP A 99 16.42 -9.63 -20.80
C ASP A 99 14.97 -9.17 -20.54
N LEU A 100 14.21 -9.90 -19.72
CA LEU A 100 12.87 -9.47 -19.28
C LEU A 100 12.91 -8.15 -18.51
N LEU A 101 13.95 -7.87 -17.73
CA LEU A 101 14.06 -6.56 -17.06
C LEU A 101 14.24 -5.43 -18.07
N GLU A 102 15.05 -5.66 -19.12
CA GLU A 102 15.29 -4.68 -20.18
C GLU A 102 14.03 -4.44 -21.01
N LEU A 103 13.35 -5.49 -21.46
CA LEU A 103 12.10 -5.40 -22.23
C LEU A 103 11.01 -4.61 -21.51
N TYR A 104 11.00 -4.63 -20.18
CA TYR A 104 10.00 -3.97 -19.35
C TYR A 104 10.33 -2.51 -19.01
N GLN A 105 11.50 -1.97 -19.39
CA GLN A 105 11.88 -0.59 -19.07
C GLN A 105 11.00 0.44 -19.79
N GLU A 106 10.55 0.14 -21.00
CA GLU A 106 9.76 1.03 -21.85
C GLU A 106 8.24 0.87 -21.65
N LEU A 107 7.81 -0.09 -20.81
CA LEU A 107 6.41 -0.41 -20.60
C LEU A 107 5.78 0.45 -19.49
N PRO A 108 4.45 0.69 -19.54
CA PRO A 108 3.74 1.42 -18.50
C PRO A 108 3.57 0.63 -17.19
N PHE A 109 4.08 -0.61 -17.12
CA PHE A 109 4.01 -1.49 -15.96
C PHE A 109 5.34 -2.24 -15.77
N SER A 110 5.66 -2.57 -14.52
CA SER A 110 6.93 -3.25 -14.19
C SER A 110 6.81 -4.78 -14.25
N LEU A 111 7.95 -5.43 -14.51
CA LEU A 111 8.07 -6.90 -14.47
C LEU A 111 7.59 -7.48 -13.12
N ASN A 112 7.95 -6.83 -12.02
CA ASN A 112 7.53 -7.25 -10.67
C ASN A 112 6.01 -7.15 -10.48
N SER A 113 5.37 -6.11 -11.04
CA SER A 113 3.91 -5.97 -11.01
C SER A 113 3.25 -7.13 -11.73
N VAL A 114 3.71 -7.47 -12.94
CA VAL A 114 3.15 -8.56 -13.75
C VAL A 114 3.38 -9.93 -13.11
N ILE A 115 4.58 -10.19 -12.58
CA ILE A 115 4.84 -11.43 -11.84
C ILE A 115 3.96 -11.52 -10.58
N THR A 116 3.76 -10.42 -9.87
CA THR A 116 2.91 -10.39 -8.66
C THR A 116 1.44 -10.61 -9.02
N GLU A 117 0.97 -10.01 -10.12
CA GLU A 117 -0.36 -10.25 -10.69
C GLU A 117 -0.56 -11.74 -10.96
N TRP A 118 0.40 -12.38 -11.65
CA TRP A 118 0.35 -13.83 -11.92
C TRP A 118 0.27 -14.66 -10.65
N ILE A 119 1.18 -14.43 -9.70
CA ILE A 119 1.24 -15.19 -8.43
C ILE A 119 -0.09 -15.16 -7.67
N ASN A 120 -0.83 -14.05 -7.78
CA ASN A 120 -2.11 -13.86 -7.10
C ASN A 120 -3.34 -14.13 -8.00
N SER A 121 -3.14 -14.45 -9.27
CA SER A 121 -4.22 -14.77 -10.19
C SER A 121 -4.93 -16.05 -9.76
N LYS A 122 -6.24 -16.11 -10.04
CA LYS A 122 -7.04 -17.34 -9.88
C LYS A 122 -6.66 -18.39 -10.92
N ASP A 123 -6.07 -17.97 -12.03
CA ASP A 123 -5.68 -18.85 -13.13
C ASP A 123 -4.34 -19.55 -12.86
N THR A 124 -3.62 -19.13 -11.81
CA THR A 124 -2.40 -19.78 -11.33
C THR A 124 -2.76 -21.01 -10.51
N THR A 125 -2.73 -22.17 -11.17
CA THR A 125 -3.10 -23.48 -10.62
C THR A 125 -2.03 -24.06 -9.70
N ILE A 126 -0.75 -23.76 -9.95
CA ILE A 126 0.37 -24.21 -9.11
C ILE A 126 0.97 -23.00 -8.41
N ASN A 127 0.83 -22.96 -7.09
CA ASN A 127 1.45 -21.95 -6.24
C ASN A 127 2.43 -22.63 -5.27
N LYS A 128 3.73 -22.31 -5.39
CA LYS A 128 4.78 -22.84 -4.49
C LYS A 128 5.39 -21.75 -3.62
N ALA A 129 4.54 -20.93 -3.01
CA ALA A 129 4.97 -19.91 -2.07
C ALA A 129 5.75 -20.52 -0.89
N ALA A 130 6.90 -19.93 -0.56
CA ALA A 130 7.74 -20.39 0.56
C ALA A 130 7.21 -19.95 1.93
N PHE A 131 6.24 -19.05 1.99
CA PHE A 131 5.63 -18.53 3.21
C PHE A 131 4.21 -18.00 2.93
N GLY A 132 3.45 -17.72 3.99
CA GLY A 132 2.10 -17.18 3.88
C GLY A 132 1.04 -18.22 3.48
N LYS A 133 -0.19 -17.75 3.25
CA LYS A 133 -1.40 -18.59 3.06
C LYS A 133 -1.31 -19.58 1.90
N LEU A 134 -0.47 -19.29 0.91
CA LEU A 134 -0.30 -20.06 -0.32
C LEU A 134 0.80 -21.13 -0.21
N ASN A 135 1.52 -21.21 0.92
CA ASN A 135 2.45 -22.30 1.19
C ASN A 135 1.65 -23.57 1.52
N GLY A 136 1.95 -24.71 0.89
CA GLY A 136 1.30 -26.00 1.19
C GLY A 136 1.49 -26.48 2.65
N HIS A 137 2.48 -25.93 3.36
CA HIS A 137 2.73 -26.14 4.79
C HIS A 137 2.14 -25.04 5.68
N TYR A 138 1.40 -24.09 5.13
CA TYR A 138 0.73 -23.05 5.91
C TYR A 138 -0.27 -23.69 6.89
N ASN A 139 -0.18 -23.29 8.16
CA ASN A 139 -0.94 -23.87 9.28
C ASN A 139 -0.72 -25.37 9.57
N LEU A 140 0.16 -26.08 8.85
CA LEU A 140 0.53 -27.43 9.22
C LEU A 140 1.45 -27.40 10.46
N ARG A 141 0.98 -27.97 11.56
CA ARG A 141 1.78 -28.13 12.79
C ARG A 141 2.50 -29.47 12.77
N HIS A 142 3.79 -29.48 13.09
CA HIS A 142 4.51 -30.73 13.32
C HIS A 142 3.86 -31.51 14.47
N SER A 143 3.66 -32.82 14.26
CA SER A 143 3.24 -33.74 15.32
C SER A 143 4.27 -33.81 16.45
N ALA A 144 3.86 -34.25 17.64
CA ALA A 144 4.77 -34.41 18.77
C ALA A 144 5.95 -35.34 18.45
N LYS A 145 5.69 -36.42 17.67
CA LYS A 145 6.72 -37.35 17.19
C LYS A 145 7.72 -36.66 16.27
N ALA A 146 7.25 -35.87 15.31
CA ALA A 146 8.09 -35.11 14.39
C ALA A 146 8.96 -34.08 15.15
N LYS A 147 8.37 -33.34 16.09
CA LYS A 147 9.12 -32.40 16.95
C LYS A 147 10.23 -33.10 17.75
N LYS A 148 9.94 -34.26 18.35
CA LYS A 148 10.96 -35.07 19.05
C LYS A 148 12.07 -35.57 18.11
N ALA A 149 11.73 -35.99 16.90
CA ALA A 149 12.71 -36.44 15.90
C ALA A 149 13.62 -35.29 15.44
N ILE A 150 13.02 -34.13 15.09
CA ILE A 150 13.76 -32.90 14.74
C ILE A 150 14.68 -32.51 15.88
N GLY A 151 14.18 -32.44 17.12
CA GLY A 151 14.98 -32.08 18.29
C GLY A 151 16.16 -33.03 18.53
N ARG A 152 15.96 -34.35 18.39
CA ARG A 152 17.05 -35.33 18.49
C ARG A 152 18.10 -35.12 17.40
N ASN A 153 17.68 -34.88 16.17
CA ASN A 153 18.61 -34.67 15.05
C ASN A 153 19.41 -33.37 15.23
N THR A 154 18.76 -32.28 15.65
CA THR A 154 19.42 -31.03 15.98
C THR A 154 20.46 -31.23 17.08
N LYS A 155 20.12 -31.94 18.17
CA LYS A 155 21.09 -32.25 19.24
C LYS A 155 22.31 -33.02 18.73
N LYS A 156 22.10 -34.05 17.90
CA LYS A 156 23.20 -34.81 17.27
C LYS A 156 24.09 -33.90 16.40
N LEU A 157 23.48 -33.03 15.60
CA LEU A 157 24.19 -32.09 14.73
C LEU A 157 25.04 -31.10 15.54
N TRP A 158 24.53 -30.58 16.65
CA TRP A 158 25.27 -29.68 17.55
C TRP A 158 26.40 -30.38 18.33
N ALA A 159 26.21 -31.64 18.69
CA ALA A 159 27.23 -32.46 19.33
C ALA A 159 28.36 -32.87 18.35
N SER A 160 28.09 -32.90 17.04
CA SER A 160 29.08 -33.21 16.01
C SER A 160 30.05 -32.04 15.74
N ASN A 161 31.13 -32.29 14.99
CA ASN A 161 31.98 -31.26 14.38
C ASN A 161 31.73 -31.13 12.87
N SER A 162 30.47 -31.33 12.43
CA SER A 162 30.10 -31.26 11.01
C SER A 162 30.22 -29.85 10.43
N ILE A 163 30.43 -29.78 9.11
CA ILE A 163 30.39 -28.54 8.30
C ILE A 163 29.06 -27.78 8.52
N SER A 164 27.96 -28.50 8.71
CA SER A 164 26.64 -27.92 9.01
C SER A 164 26.63 -27.13 10.32
N LYS A 165 27.32 -27.61 11.36
CA LYS A 165 27.48 -26.88 12.62
C LYS A 165 28.32 -25.62 12.43
N GLN A 166 29.44 -25.71 11.68
CA GLN A 166 30.29 -24.56 11.39
C GLN A 166 29.52 -23.46 10.65
N ARG A 167 28.80 -23.80 9.57
CA ARG A 167 27.95 -22.87 8.83
C ARG A 167 26.86 -22.23 9.70
N MET A 168 26.31 -22.97 10.66
CA MET A 168 25.31 -22.45 11.60
C MET A 168 25.93 -21.45 12.58
N ILE A 169 27.13 -21.75 13.11
CA ILE A 169 27.88 -20.83 13.97
C ILE A 169 28.27 -19.56 13.20
N ASP A 170 28.73 -19.69 11.97
CA ASP A 170 29.10 -18.54 11.14
C ASP A 170 27.87 -17.73 10.73
N GLY A 171 26.75 -18.38 10.47
CA GLY A 171 25.45 -17.74 10.30
C GLY A 171 25.05 -16.92 11.53
N LEU A 172 25.21 -17.47 12.75
CA LEU A 172 24.93 -16.76 14.00
C LEU A 172 25.89 -15.58 14.24
N ARG A 173 27.16 -15.72 13.86
CA ARG A 173 28.15 -14.64 13.91
C ARG A 173 27.77 -13.51 12.96
N ASN A 174 27.38 -13.85 11.73
CA ASN A 174 27.04 -12.91 10.67
C ASN A 174 25.64 -12.29 10.83
N SER A 175 24.69 -12.99 11.46
CA SER A 175 23.29 -12.54 11.61
C SER A 175 23.06 -11.49 12.70
N GLY A 176 24.10 -10.76 13.10
CA GLY A 176 24.00 -9.69 14.09
C GLY A 176 23.74 -10.15 15.54
N LEU A 177 23.66 -11.46 15.82
CA LEU A 177 23.58 -11.99 17.20
C LEU A 177 24.92 -11.85 17.94
N ALA A 178 26.03 -11.68 17.20
CA ALA A 178 27.30 -11.19 17.74
C ALA A 178 27.25 -9.72 18.19
N GLN A 179 26.18 -8.95 17.92
CA GLN A 179 25.95 -7.63 18.53
C GLN A 179 25.46 -7.71 19.98
N LYS A 180 25.88 -8.73 20.75
CA LYS A 180 25.89 -8.66 22.22
C LYS A 180 26.96 -7.64 22.64
N GLY A 181 26.61 -6.37 22.50
CA GLY A 181 27.52 -5.24 22.72
C GLY A 181 26.88 -3.86 22.50
N LYS A 182 25.58 -3.77 22.14
CA LYS A 182 24.90 -2.47 22.25
C LYS A 182 24.88 -2.07 23.72
N HIS A 183 25.68 -1.07 24.09
CA HIS A 183 25.64 -0.44 25.41
C HIS A 183 24.18 -0.24 25.78
N LYS A 184 23.74 -0.83 26.90
CA LYS A 184 22.38 -0.64 27.40
C LYS A 184 22.21 0.86 27.63
N LYS A 185 21.43 1.51 26.77
CA LYS A 185 21.15 2.95 26.93
C LYS A 185 20.55 3.15 28.32
N PRO A 186 21.06 4.10 29.12
CA PRO A 186 20.54 4.33 30.46
C PRO A 186 19.05 4.62 30.39
N ARG A 187 18.32 4.06 31.35
CA ARG A 187 16.87 4.22 31.48
C ARG A 187 16.57 4.85 32.82
N GLU A 188 15.54 5.67 32.84
CA GLU A 188 15.03 6.31 34.05
C GLU A 188 13.53 6.07 34.17
N THR A 189 13.04 6.17 35.40
CA THR A 189 11.62 6.12 35.70
C THR A 189 11.06 7.52 35.68
N ARG A 190 10.08 7.79 34.80
CA ARG A 190 9.32 9.05 34.77
C ARG A 190 7.89 8.82 35.20
N CYS A 191 7.24 9.84 35.75
CA CYS A 191 5.80 9.81 36.02
C CYS A 191 5.00 10.30 34.81
N CYS A 192 3.94 9.58 34.47
CA CYS A 192 3.07 9.97 33.35
C CYS A 192 2.30 11.26 33.66
N LYS A 193 2.42 12.26 32.78
CA LYS A 193 1.69 13.54 32.93
C LYS A 193 0.15 13.44 32.86
N LYS A 194 -0.43 12.29 32.47
CA LYS A 194 -1.88 12.05 32.42
C LYS A 194 -2.37 11.34 33.68
N CYS A 195 -1.76 10.20 34.03
CA CYS A 195 -2.26 9.28 35.05
C CYS A 195 -1.36 9.13 36.28
N GLY A 196 -0.24 9.86 36.34
CA GLY A 196 0.73 9.79 37.43
C GLY A 196 1.58 8.52 37.48
N ARG A 197 1.19 7.45 36.78
CA ARG A 197 1.87 6.15 36.86
C ARG A 197 3.34 6.24 36.42
N PRO A 198 4.27 5.61 37.17
CA PRO A 198 5.67 5.53 36.77
C PRO A 198 5.81 4.65 35.52
N PHE A 199 6.73 5.03 34.63
CA PHE A 199 7.08 4.24 33.45
C PHE A 199 8.56 4.37 33.11
N LEU A 200 9.14 3.27 32.63
CA LEU A 200 10.56 3.20 32.33
C LEU A 200 10.85 3.67 30.90
N VAL A 201 11.71 4.66 30.76
CA VAL A 201 12.05 5.29 29.47
C VAL A 201 13.56 5.47 29.33
N ILE A 202 14.05 5.51 28.10
CA ILE A 202 15.45 5.88 27.81
C ILE A 202 15.63 7.36 28.19
N VAL A 203 16.76 7.71 28.83
CA VAL A 203 17.04 9.10 29.29
C VAL A 203 16.88 10.12 28.16
N THR A 204 17.35 9.81 26.95
CA THR A 204 17.25 10.71 25.78
C THR A 204 15.86 10.76 25.12
N SER A 205 14.89 9.98 25.61
CA SER A 205 13.54 9.95 25.03
C SER A 205 12.76 11.21 25.38
N SER A 206 11.97 11.73 24.44
CA SER A 206 11.01 12.81 24.68
C SER A 206 9.66 12.34 25.22
N LYS A 207 9.49 11.03 25.48
CA LYS A 207 8.22 10.43 25.91
C LYS A 207 7.75 10.98 27.27
N LYS A 208 6.57 11.60 27.28
CA LYS A 208 5.92 12.23 28.47
C LYS A 208 4.80 11.38 29.10
N TYR A 209 4.35 10.34 28.41
CA TYR A 209 3.19 9.53 28.82
C TYR A 209 3.52 8.05 28.84
N CYS A 210 2.92 7.28 29.76
CA CYS A 210 3.25 5.86 29.92
C CYS A 210 2.91 5.03 28.67
N GLY A 211 1.84 5.37 27.95
CA GLY A 211 1.41 4.67 26.74
C GLY A 211 0.56 5.52 25.80
N ARG A 212 0.21 4.92 24.65
CA ARG A 212 -0.55 5.56 23.56
C ARG A 212 -1.93 6.07 24.01
N SER A 213 -2.60 5.34 24.91
CA SER A 213 -3.89 5.76 25.47
C SER A 213 -3.76 7.07 26.24
N CYS A 214 -2.78 7.19 27.14
CA CYS A 214 -2.57 8.41 27.92
C CYS A 214 -2.16 9.61 27.04
N SER A 215 -1.30 9.39 26.04
CA SER A 215 -0.94 10.46 25.09
C SER A 215 -2.14 10.89 24.24
N GLY A 216 -2.91 9.93 23.72
CA GLY A 216 -4.10 10.21 22.92
C GLY A 216 -5.15 10.99 23.69
N ASN A 217 -5.41 10.60 24.94
CA ASN A 217 -6.37 11.30 25.79
C ASN A 217 -5.93 12.73 26.16
N ILE A 218 -4.63 13.07 26.18
CA ILE A 218 -4.22 14.48 26.32
C ILE A 218 -4.35 15.21 24.98
N ALA A 219 -3.95 14.57 23.88
CA ALA A 219 -4.05 15.18 22.55
C ALA A 219 -5.49 15.57 22.21
N ILE A 220 -6.48 14.73 22.55
CA ILE A 220 -7.91 15.04 22.39
C ILE A 220 -8.29 16.27 23.20
N VAL A 221 -7.92 16.36 24.48
CA VAL A 221 -8.25 17.51 25.34
C VAL A 221 -7.63 18.80 24.77
N ILE A 222 -6.36 18.75 24.34
CA ILE A 222 -5.69 19.90 23.73
C ILE A 222 -6.40 20.33 22.44
N ALA A 223 -6.74 19.37 21.56
CA ALA A 223 -7.43 19.65 20.30
C ALA A 223 -8.84 20.23 20.55
N THR A 224 -9.57 19.70 21.53
CA THR A 224 -10.88 20.22 21.94
C THR A 224 -10.77 21.65 22.44
N ASN A 225 -9.81 21.94 23.32
CA ASN A 225 -9.60 23.30 23.83
C ASN A 225 -9.23 24.28 22.70
N ALA A 226 -8.32 23.89 21.80
CA ALA A 226 -7.96 24.70 20.64
C ALA A 226 -9.15 24.97 19.72
N SER A 227 -9.98 23.95 19.48
CA SER A 227 -11.22 24.07 18.71
C SER A 227 -12.24 24.98 19.39
N MET A 228 -12.39 24.90 20.72
CA MET A 228 -13.26 25.78 21.50
C MET A 228 -12.83 27.24 21.41
N VAL A 229 -11.53 27.53 21.58
CA VAL A 229 -10.97 28.89 21.46
C VAL A 229 -11.20 29.44 20.05
N LYS A 230 -10.88 28.65 19.01
CA LYS A 230 -11.12 29.05 17.61
C LYS A 230 -12.59 29.32 17.34
N ARG A 231 -13.49 28.48 17.87
CA ARG A 231 -14.94 28.65 17.74
C ARG A 231 -15.44 29.92 18.43
N GLN A 232 -14.94 30.25 19.62
CA GLN A 232 -15.29 31.50 20.31
C GLN A 232 -14.88 32.72 19.49
N GLN A 233 -13.69 32.69 18.89
CA GLN A 233 -13.22 33.76 18.00
C GLN A 233 -14.13 33.92 16.78
N VAL A 234 -14.44 32.83 16.07
CA VAL A 234 -15.34 32.85 14.91
C VAL A 234 -16.73 33.34 15.29
N HIS A 235 -17.27 32.92 16.44
CA HIS A 235 -18.57 33.41 16.92
C HIS A 235 -18.56 34.93 17.13
N LYS A 236 -17.51 35.48 17.75
CA LYS A 236 -17.37 36.92 17.96
C LYS A 236 -17.27 37.69 16.63
N GLU A 237 -16.52 37.16 15.67
CA GLU A 237 -16.38 37.75 14.34
C GLU A 237 -17.72 37.74 13.57
N ILE A 238 -18.47 36.63 13.62
CA ILE A 238 -19.80 36.53 13.03
C ILE A 238 -20.75 37.54 13.68
N GLN A 239 -20.74 37.66 15.00
CA GLN A 239 -21.58 38.61 15.73
C GLN A 239 -21.30 40.05 15.28
N ASN A 240 -20.02 40.45 15.27
CA ASN A 240 -19.60 41.78 14.81
C ASN A 240 -20.01 42.03 13.35
N TYR A 241 -19.87 41.01 12.50
CA TYR A 241 -20.26 41.10 11.10
C TYR A 241 -21.76 41.31 10.93
N ILE A 242 -22.59 40.58 11.69
CA ILE A 242 -24.04 40.74 11.66
C ILE A 242 -24.43 42.14 12.12
N ILE A 243 -23.81 42.66 13.16
CA ILE A 243 -24.05 44.04 13.65
C ILE A 243 -23.75 45.03 12.53
N GLN A 244 -22.56 44.95 11.92
CA GLN A 244 -22.16 45.86 10.85
C GLN A 244 -23.09 45.76 9.63
N TRP A 245 -23.33 44.53 9.17
CA TRP A 245 -24.19 44.28 8.02
C TRP A 245 -25.61 44.79 8.24
N SER A 246 -26.13 44.68 9.46
CA SER A 246 -27.47 45.20 9.80
C SER A 246 -27.53 46.72 9.65
N LYS A 247 -26.48 47.43 10.09
CA LYS A 247 -26.37 48.88 9.92
C LYS A 247 -26.27 49.27 8.44
N ASP A 248 -25.43 48.57 7.68
CA ASP A 248 -25.21 48.85 6.25
C ASP A 248 -26.44 48.54 5.38
N ASN A 249 -27.33 47.65 5.84
CA ASN A 249 -28.51 47.20 5.11
C ASN A 249 -29.81 47.54 5.85
N LYS A 250 -29.84 48.66 6.56
CA LYS A 250 -30.93 49.09 7.45
C LYS A 250 -32.32 48.97 6.81
N ASP A 251 -32.50 49.51 5.61
CA ASP A 251 -33.79 49.53 4.91
C ASP A 251 -34.30 48.10 4.63
N LEU A 252 -33.39 47.22 4.21
CA LEU A 252 -33.71 45.81 3.95
C LEU A 252 -34.09 45.09 5.24
N VAL A 253 -33.35 45.31 6.32
CA VAL A 253 -33.60 44.68 7.62
C VAL A 253 -34.94 45.12 8.20
N GLN A 254 -35.22 46.43 8.25
CA GLN A 254 -36.46 46.97 8.81
C GLN A 254 -37.69 46.54 8.02
N SER A 255 -37.62 46.58 6.68
CA SER A 255 -38.72 46.19 5.78
C SER A 255 -38.97 44.67 5.71
N THR A 256 -38.02 43.83 6.16
CA THR A 256 -38.18 42.37 6.09
C THR A 256 -39.29 41.88 7.04
N PRO A 257 -40.30 41.14 6.54
CA PRO A 257 -41.32 40.52 7.38
C PRO A 257 -40.84 39.17 7.94
N PHE A 258 -41.32 38.79 9.13
CA PHE A 258 -40.88 37.59 9.86
C PHE A 258 -41.13 36.25 9.13
N ASN A 259 -42.01 36.22 8.13
CA ASN A 259 -42.27 35.04 7.30
C ASN A 259 -41.34 34.93 6.07
N LYS A 260 -40.62 36.00 5.69
CA LYS A 260 -39.71 36.03 4.52
C LYS A 260 -38.22 36.16 4.89
N ILE A 261 -37.86 35.87 6.14
CA ILE A 261 -36.48 35.98 6.65
C ILE A 261 -35.47 35.25 5.75
N LYS A 262 -35.80 34.02 5.35
CA LYS A 262 -34.88 33.17 4.57
C LYS A 262 -34.55 33.80 3.22
N SER A 263 -35.53 34.34 2.51
CA SER A 263 -35.32 34.97 1.21
C SER A 263 -34.62 36.33 1.33
N SER A 264 -34.97 37.14 2.33
CA SER A 264 -34.46 38.50 2.46
C SER A 264 -33.04 38.56 3.04
N ILE A 265 -32.69 37.65 3.96
CA ILE A 265 -31.40 37.66 4.69
C ILE A 265 -30.43 36.63 4.09
N ASN A 266 -30.78 35.95 3.00
CA ASN A 266 -29.86 35.00 2.35
C ASN A 266 -28.50 35.62 1.99
N PRO A 267 -28.41 36.88 1.49
CA PRO A 267 -27.12 37.50 1.21
C PRO A 267 -26.19 37.58 2.43
N LEU A 268 -26.72 37.85 3.62
CA LEU A 268 -25.94 37.82 4.86
C LEU A 268 -25.39 36.42 5.13
N ILE A 269 -26.22 35.39 4.98
CA ILE A 269 -25.82 34.00 5.23
C ILE A 269 -24.74 33.56 4.24
N ASP A 270 -24.88 33.92 2.96
CA ASP A 270 -23.89 33.59 1.94
C ASP A 270 -22.55 34.30 2.19
N GLN A 271 -22.58 35.56 2.63
CA GLN A 271 -21.38 36.30 3.02
C GLN A 271 -20.71 35.73 4.28
N ILE A 272 -21.50 35.33 5.29
CA ILE A 272 -20.99 34.64 6.48
C ILE A 272 -20.33 33.31 6.09
N HIS A 273 -20.95 32.56 5.17
CA HIS A 273 -20.37 31.32 4.66
C HIS A 273 -19.06 31.56 3.92
N TYR A 274 -19.00 32.57 3.05
CA TYR A 274 -17.79 32.93 2.32
C TYR A 274 -16.64 33.37 3.24
N ARG A 275 -16.93 34.19 4.25
CA ARG A 275 -15.92 34.76 5.16
C ARG A 275 -15.49 33.81 6.27
N PHE A 276 -16.42 33.06 6.85
CA PHE A 276 -16.21 32.31 8.08
C PHE A 276 -16.43 30.79 7.91
N GLY A 277 -16.87 30.33 6.75
CA GLY A 277 -17.16 28.92 6.47
C GLY A 277 -18.42 28.39 7.18
N VAL A 278 -19.28 29.27 7.69
CA VAL A 278 -20.48 28.89 8.46
C VAL A 278 -21.75 29.13 7.65
N LYS A 279 -22.49 28.05 7.36
CA LYS A 279 -23.81 28.11 6.67
C LYS A 279 -24.98 27.72 7.57
N ASP A 280 -24.73 26.98 8.65
CA ASP A 280 -25.79 26.51 9.55
C ASP A 280 -26.31 27.66 10.41
N PHE A 281 -27.60 27.97 10.25
CA PHE A 281 -28.26 29.05 10.96
C PHE A 281 -28.18 28.89 12.49
N ARG A 282 -28.17 27.66 13.01
CA ARG A 282 -28.08 27.40 14.45
C ARG A 282 -26.75 27.86 15.02
N VAL A 283 -25.68 27.75 14.22
CA VAL A 283 -24.34 28.25 14.59
C VAL A 283 -24.30 29.77 14.54
N ILE A 284 -24.93 30.37 13.51
CA ILE A 284 -25.04 31.82 13.37
C ILE A 284 -25.84 32.41 14.54
N SER A 285 -26.98 31.82 14.89
CA SER A 285 -27.76 32.20 16.07
C SER A 285 -26.95 32.08 17.36
N LYS A 286 -26.25 30.96 17.56
CA LYS A 286 -25.38 30.76 18.74
C LYS A 286 -24.24 31.77 18.81
N SER A 287 -23.79 32.28 17.68
CA SER A 287 -22.73 33.30 17.62
C SER A 287 -23.19 34.63 18.20
N VAL A 288 -24.49 34.94 18.08
CA VAL A 288 -25.08 36.19 18.59
C VAL A 288 -25.60 36.03 20.02
N PHE A 289 -26.31 34.94 20.30
CA PHE A 289 -27.06 34.80 21.56
C PHE A 289 -26.43 33.83 22.57
N GLY A 290 -25.32 33.16 22.23
CA GLY A 290 -24.76 32.06 23.01
C GLY A 290 -25.55 30.74 22.89
N GLU A 291 -26.79 30.79 22.42
CA GLU A 291 -27.68 29.64 22.19
C GLU A 291 -28.45 29.76 20.86
N ASP A 292 -29.11 28.69 20.46
CA ASP A 292 -29.93 28.70 19.25
C ASP A 292 -31.32 29.25 19.58
N ARG A 293 -31.58 30.49 19.15
CA ARG A 293 -32.85 31.20 19.31
C ARG A 293 -33.63 31.31 17.99
N GLY A 294 -33.10 30.74 16.91
CA GLY A 294 -33.75 30.71 15.61
C GLY A 294 -33.81 32.06 14.87
N ARG A 295 -34.44 32.01 13.69
CA ARG A 295 -34.34 33.09 12.68
C ARG A 295 -35.07 34.37 13.04
N LYS A 296 -36.20 34.24 13.75
CA LYS A 296 -37.03 35.38 14.14
C LYS A 296 -36.33 36.25 15.18
N GLU A 297 -35.69 35.63 16.18
CA GLU A 297 -34.92 36.36 17.18
C GLU A 297 -33.71 37.07 16.58
N LEU A 298 -33.02 36.43 15.62
CA LEU A 298 -31.95 37.11 14.90
C LEU A 298 -32.45 38.35 14.16
N LEU A 299 -33.57 38.26 13.43
CA LEU A 299 -34.14 39.43 12.75
C LEU A 299 -34.59 40.51 13.76
N ARG A 300 -35.17 40.14 14.92
CA ARG A 300 -35.49 41.12 15.97
C ARG A 300 -34.25 41.84 16.46
N PHE A 301 -33.18 41.10 16.75
CA PHE A 301 -31.90 41.67 17.15
C PHE A 301 -31.34 42.64 16.09
N MET A 302 -31.37 42.25 14.81
CA MET A 302 -30.92 43.09 13.71
C MET A 302 -31.77 44.36 13.58
N LYS A 303 -33.09 44.26 13.73
CA LYS A 303 -34.01 45.43 13.74
C LYS A 303 -33.71 46.36 14.91
N ASN A 304 -33.52 45.84 16.11
CA ASN A 304 -33.17 46.64 17.28
C ASN A 304 -31.85 47.40 17.08
N ILE A 305 -30.82 46.77 16.47
CA ILE A 305 -29.56 47.45 16.12
C ILE A 305 -29.77 48.59 15.11
N CYS A 306 -30.74 48.44 14.20
CA CYS A 306 -31.06 49.48 13.23
C CYS A 306 -31.81 50.67 13.87
N ASP A 307 -32.56 50.40 14.94
CA ASP A 307 -33.39 51.37 15.65
C ASP A 307 -32.59 52.13 16.73
N GLU A 308 -31.61 51.48 17.35
CA GLU A 308 -30.65 52.13 18.24
C GLU A 308 -29.65 52.97 17.42
N ASN A 309 -29.89 54.28 17.33
CA ASN A 309 -28.87 55.28 16.97
C ASN A 309 -27.77 55.29 18.05
N VAL A 310 -26.88 54.30 18.04
CA VAL A 310 -25.63 54.34 18.81
C VAL A 310 -24.63 55.18 18.03
N CYS A 311 -24.67 56.50 18.29
CA CYS A 311 -23.46 57.34 18.33
C CYS A 311 -22.66 56.99 19.59
#